data_AF-A0A1M3BKM3-F1
#
_entry.id   AF-A0A1M3BKM3-F1
#
_cell.length_a   1.000
_cell.length_b   1.000
_cell.length_c   1.000
_cell.angle_alpha   90.00
_cell.angle_beta   90.00
_cell.angle_gamma   90.00
#
_symmetry.space_group_name_H-M   'P 1'
#
loop_
_entity.id
_entity.type
_entity.pdbx_description
1 polymer ?
#
loop_
_entity_poly.entity_id
_entity_poly.type
_entity_poly.pdbx_seq_one_letter_code
_entity_poly.pdbx_strand_id
1 'polypeptide(L)' 'MSLFIENQPSGNGKPESVFISWLLWQPRGADLAVEALKEVQKLSRYENPDPDIARLKALFASLAGADGPLH' A
#
# COMPACT_ATOMS: atom_id res chain seq x y z
N MET A 1 -27.36 -1.05 -27.63
CA MET A 1 -26.56 0.08 -27.13
C MET A 1 -26.85 0.23 -25.66
N SER A 2 -25.83 0.02 -24.82
CA SER A 2 -25.61 0.64 -23.50
C SER A 2 -24.45 -0.14 -22.86
N LEU A 3 -23.25 0.42 -23.02
CA LEU A 3 -22.05 0.01 -22.29
C LEU A 3 -22.27 0.39 -20.82
N PHE A 4 -22.78 -0.56 -20.03
CA PHE A 4 -22.56 -0.51 -18.60
C PHE A 4 -21.10 -0.89 -18.40
N ILE A 5 -20.23 0.13 -18.35
CA ILE A 5 -18.93 -0.01 -17.71
C ILE A 5 -19.25 -0.27 -16.25
N GLU A 6 -19.42 -1.55 -15.94
CA GLU A 6 -19.52 -2.05 -14.59
C GLU A 6 -18.19 -1.70 -13.95
N ASN A 7 -18.23 -0.64 -13.17
CA ASN A 7 -17.15 -0.14 -12.35
C ASN A 7 -16.90 -1.19 -11.27
N GLN A 8 -16.26 -2.30 -11.66
CA GLN A 8 -15.90 -3.39 -10.78
C GLN A 8 -14.99 -2.79 -9.71
N PRO A 9 -15.35 -2.79 -8.42
CA PRO A 9 -14.40 -2.46 -7.37
C PRO A 9 -13.31 -3.51 -7.50
N SER A 10 -12.16 -3.10 -8.04
CA SER A 10 -11.05 -4.00 -8.35
C SER A 10 -10.36 -4.39 -7.05
N GLY A 11 -11.06 -5.16 -6.21
CA GLY A 11 -10.51 -5.94 -5.11
C GLY A 11 -9.87 -7.23 -5.60
N ASN A 12 -9.17 -7.18 -6.74
CA ASN A 12 -8.35 -8.30 -7.17
C ASN A 12 -6.99 -8.16 -6.46
N GLY A 13 -6.83 -8.92 -5.37
CA GLY A 13 -5.75 -8.86 -4.40
C GLY A 13 -4.36 -8.83 -5.02
N LYS A 14 -3.82 -7.61 -5.17
CA LYS A 14 -2.40 -7.38 -5.40
C LYS A 14 -1.95 -6.22 -4.50
N PRO A 15 -0.86 -6.40 -3.76
CA PRO A 15 -0.37 -5.41 -2.79
C PRO A 15 -0.11 -4.03 -3.42
N GLU A 16 0.31 -3.97 -4.69
CA GLU A 16 0.53 -2.71 -5.41
C GLU A 16 -0.76 -1.89 -5.61
N SER A 17 -1.90 -2.54 -5.87
CA SER A 17 -3.17 -1.84 -6.07
C SER A 17 -3.70 -1.24 -4.76
N VAL A 18 -3.50 -1.94 -3.64
CA VAL A 18 -3.82 -1.44 -2.30
C VAL A 18 -2.92 -0.25 -1.96
N PHE A 19 -1.63 -0.35 -2.24
CA PHE A 19 -0.67 0.72 -2.03
C PHE A 19 -1.00 1.98 -2.86
N ILE A 20 -1.30 1.83 -4.16
CA ILE A 20 -1.68 2.96 -5.02
C ILE A 20 -2.99 3.58 -4.54
N SER A 21 -3.98 2.77 -4.15
CA SER A 21 -5.23 3.27 -3.58
C SER A 21 -4.97 4.06 -2.30
N TRP A 22 -4.10 3.57 -1.42
CA TRP A 22 -3.71 4.27 -0.22
C TRP A 22 -3.04 5.62 -0.50
N LEU A 23 -2.16 5.70 -1.51
CA LEU A 23 -1.50 6.95 -1.92
C LEU A 23 -2.52 8.00 -2.39
N LEU A 24 -3.50 7.58 -3.19
CA LEU A 24 -4.53 8.47 -3.73
C LEU A 24 -5.48 9.02 -2.64
N TRP A 25 -5.58 8.33 -1.51
CA TRP A 25 -6.41 8.73 -0.37
C TRP A 25 -5.66 9.60 0.66
N GLN A 26 -4.38 9.89 0.46
CA GLN A 26 -3.63 10.72 1.40
C GLN A 26 -4.11 12.18 1.39
N PRO A 27 -4.20 12.84 2.56
CA PRO A 27 -4.58 14.24 2.61
C PRO A 27 -3.51 15.12 1.94
N ARG A 28 -3.94 16.26 1.40
CA ARG A 28 -3.01 17.23 0.81
C ARG A 28 -2.03 17.72 1.87
N GLY A 29 -0.73 17.64 1.57
CA GLY A 29 0.34 18.00 2.49
C GLY A 29 0.67 16.94 3.55
N ALA A 30 0.13 15.72 3.45
CA ALA A 30 0.56 14.61 4.28
C ALA A 30 2.05 14.34 4.10
N ASP A 31 2.74 14.06 5.20
CA ASP A 31 4.08 13.48 5.15
C ASP A 31 3.93 11.98 4.84
N LEU A 32 4.10 11.65 3.55
CA LEU A 32 3.92 10.29 3.06
C LEU A 32 4.85 9.29 3.75
N ALA A 33 6.05 9.70 4.16
CA ALA A 33 6.99 8.80 4.82
C ALA A 33 6.52 8.45 6.24
N VAL A 34 6.03 9.45 6.98
CA VAL A 34 5.46 9.25 8.32
C VAL A 34 4.19 8.41 8.27
N GLU A 35 3.29 8.65 7.31
CA GLU A 35 2.07 7.86 7.17
C GLU A 35 2.39 6.42 6.73
N ALA A 36 3.35 6.23 5.83
CA ALA A 36 3.79 4.90 5.42
C ALA A 36 4.40 4.11 6.60
N LEU A 37 5.15 4.76 7.49
CA LEU A 37 5.70 4.12 8.68
C LEU A 37 4.60 3.60 9.61
N LYS A 38 3.48 4.32 9.75
CA LYS A 38 2.32 3.86 10.52
C LYS A 38 1.73 2.60 9.92
N GLU A 39 1.63 2.51 8.59
CA GLU A 39 1.15 1.30 7.91
C GLU A 39 2.12 0.13 8.10
N VAL A 40 3.44 0.34 8.03
CA VAL A 40 4.45 -0.70 8.35
C VAL A 40 4.24 -1.24 9.76
N GLN A 41 4.00 -0.37 10.74
CA GLN A 41 3.77 -0.78 12.13
C GLN A 41 2.46 -1.56 12.30
N LYS A 42 1.40 -1.18 11.58
CA LYS A 42 0.13 -1.93 11.55
C LYS A 42 0.34 -3.32 10.95
N LEU A 43 1.01 -3.38 9.79
CA LEU A 43 1.25 -4.64 9.07
C LEU A 43 2.22 -5.57 9.83
N SER A 44 3.12 -5.03 10.64
CA SER A 44 4.04 -5.83 11.46
C SER A 44 3.36 -6.62 12.57
N ARG A 45 2.10 -6.32 12.89
CA ARG A 45 1.32 -7.06 13.89
C ARG A 45 0.73 -8.37 13.35
N TYR A 46 0.74 -8.56 12.03
CA TYR A 46 0.31 -9.81 11.43
C TYR A 46 1.47 -10.80 11.45
N GLU A 47 1.33 -11.88 12.22
CA GLU A 47 2.33 -12.96 12.32
C GLU A 47 2.23 -13.98 11.17
N ASN A 48 1.28 -13.80 10.26
CA ASN A 48 0.97 -14.76 9.21
C ASN A 48 1.95 -14.63 8.01
N PRO A 49 2.49 -15.73 7.46
CA PRO A 49 3.36 -15.74 6.26
C PRO A 49 2.67 -15.36 4.94
N ASP A 50 1.68 -14.47 4.95
CA ASP A 50 1.00 -14.04 3.73
C ASP A 50 1.97 -13.21 2.84
N PRO A 51 2.30 -13.71 1.62
CA PRO A 51 3.25 -13.05 0.74
C PRO A 51 2.76 -11.69 0.23
N ASP A 52 1.44 -11.48 0.13
CA ASP A 52 0.87 -10.19 -0.29
C ASP A 52 1.00 -9.17 0.84
N ILE A 53 0.78 -9.57 2.10
CA ILE A 53 1.01 -8.70 3.26
C ILE A 53 2.48 -8.33 3.40
N ALA A 54 3.38 -9.29 3.20
CA ALA A 54 4.83 -9.03 3.21
C ALA A 54 5.23 -8.04 2.11
N ARG A 55 4.70 -8.23 0.90
CA ARG A 55 4.95 -7.35 -0.24
C ARG A 55 4.37 -5.94 -0.03
N LEU A 56 3.17 -5.83 0.51
CA LEU A 56 2.56 -4.55 0.86
C LEU A 56 3.39 -3.80 1.90
N LYS A 57 3.85 -4.51 2.94
CA LYS A 57 4.73 -3.94 3.96
C LYS A 57 6.04 -3.43 3.36
N ALA A 58 6.63 -4.15 2.41
CA ALA A 58 7.84 -3.72 1.71
C ALA A 58 7.62 -2.41 0.92
N LEU A 59 6.49 -2.26 0.21
CA LEU A 59 6.16 -1.02 -0.51
C LEU A 59 6.08 0.18 0.45
N PHE A 60 5.44 0.01 1.61
CA PHE A 60 5.39 1.05 2.63
C PHE A 60 6.76 1.34 3.27
N ALA A 61 7.58 0.32 3.52
CA ALA A 61 8.93 0.49 4.06
C ALA A 61 9.83 1.27 3.09
N SER A 62 9.76 0.97 1.79
CA SER A 62 10.48 1.72 0.76
C SER A 62 10.04 3.19 0.74
N LEU A 63 8.73 3.46 0.81
CA LEU A 63 8.20 4.83 0.84
C LEU A 63 8.60 5.60 2.11
N ALA A 64 8.66 4.91 3.26
CA ALA A 64 9.10 5.49 4.53
C ALA A 64 10.61 5.79 4.57
N GLY A 65 11.36 5.44 3.51
CA GLY A 65 12.82 5.56 3.48
C GLY A 65 13.54 4.53 4.35
N ALA A 66 12.84 3.49 4.81
CA ALA A 66 13.39 2.44 5.67
C ALA A 66 14.24 1.41 4.90
N ASP A 67 14.07 1.32 3.58
CA ASP A 67 14.93 0.47 2.72
C ASP A 67 16.29 1.09 2.40
N GLY A 68 16.52 2.38 2.76
CA GLY A 68 17.77 3.09 2.51
C GLY A 68 18.23 3.05 1.03
N PRO A 69 19.35 3.72 0.68
CA PRO A 69 20.03 3.38 -0.55
C PRO A 69 20.69 2.02 -0.34
N LEU A 70 20.29 1.00 -1.13
CA LEU A 70 21.17 -0.14 -1.39
C LEU A 70 22.42 0.43 -2.09
N HIS A 71 23.51 0.57 -1.34
CA HIS A 71 24.80 1.07 -1.82
C HIS A 71 25.82 -0.07 -1.88
#